data_AF-A0A1F9BS13-F1
#
_entry.id   AF-A0A1F9BS13-F1
#
_cell.length_a   1.000
_cell.length_b   1.000
_cell.length_c   1.000
_cell.angle_alpha   90.00
_cell.angle_beta   90.00
_cell.angle_gamma   90.00
#
_symmetry.space_group_name_H-M   'P 1'
#
loop_
_entity.id
_entity.type
_entity.pdbx_description
1 polymer ?
#
loop_
_entity_poly.entity_id
_entity_poly.type
_entity_poly.pdbx_seq_one_letter_code
_entity_poly.pdbx_strand_id
1 'polypeptide(L)'
;MDKARLDWVISGLNQHGLTKAEDVFLKTASEDFDRNQALTEKQEERMEALYKQKSQLTPDKNRSASNGCPKKGKPRRPGGKTVF
;
A
#
# COMPACT_ATOMS: atom_id res chain seq x y z
N MET A 1 6.04 4.93 16.40
CA MET A 1 6.72 4.30 15.23
C MET A 1 8.22 4.09 15.45
N ASP A 2 8.82 3.03 14.89
CA ASP A 2 10.29 2.81 14.84
C ASP A 2 10.95 3.43 13.60
N LYS A 3 12.26 3.71 13.65
CA LYS A 3 13.04 4.27 12.52
C LYS A 3 12.91 3.45 11.24
N ALA A 4 12.99 2.12 11.36
CA ALA A 4 12.83 1.22 10.22
C ALA A 4 11.43 1.31 9.61
N ARG A 5 10.42 1.52 10.45
CA ARG A 5 9.02 1.66 10.03
C ARG A 5 8.79 3.00 9.33
N LEU A 6 9.41 4.07 9.83
CA LEU A 6 9.42 5.40 9.19
C LEU A 6 10.05 5.32 7.80
N ASP A 7 11.24 4.74 7.69
CA ASP A 7 11.98 4.62 6.42
C ASP A 7 11.20 3.81 5.38
N TRP A 8 10.56 2.71 5.82
CA TRP A 8 9.68 1.91 4.96
C TRP A 8 8.47 2.70 4.47
N VAL A 9 7.84 3.50 5.34
CA VAL A 9 6.70 4.35 4.97
C VAL A 9 7.11 5.48 4.02
N ILE A 10 8.25 6.13 4.26
CA ILE A 10 8.79 7.16 3.36
C ILE A 10 9.07 6.55 1.99
N SER A 11 9.73 5.38 1.94
CA SER A 11 10.01 4.66 0.71
C SER A 11 8.74 4.27 -0.04
N GLY A 12 7.72 3.77 0.68
CA GLY A 12 6.43 3.42 0.10
C GLY A 12 5.65 4.65 -0.41
N LEU A 13 5.65 5.74 0.36
CA LEU A 13 5.05 7.00 -0.03
C LEU A 13 5.74 7.62 -1.24
N ASN A 14 7.06 7.48 -1.39
CA ASN A 14 7.81 7.99 -2.53
C ASN A 14 7.47 7.26 -3.85
N GLN A 15 7.00 6.01 -3.78
CA GLN A 15 6.46 5.30 -4.95
C GLN A 15 5.13 5.89 -5.43
N HIS A 16 4.39 6.57 -4.55
CA HIS A 16 3.14 7.24 -4.89
C HIS A 16 3.41 8.74 -5.05
N GLY A 17 3.30 9.29 -6.26
CA GLY A 17 3.58 10.71 -6.56
C GLY A 17 3.23 11.66 -5.40
N LEU A 18 4.26 12.14 -4.70
CA LEU A 18 4.13 13.05 -3.55
C LEU A 18 3.90 14.47 -4.04
N THR A 19 3.00 15.17 -3.37
CA THR A 19 2.89 16.61 -3.53
C THR A 19 4.03 17.29 -2.78
N LYS A 20 4.40 18.51 -3.20
CA LYS A 20 5.50 19.27 -2.55
C LYS A 20 5.28 19.46 -1.05
N ALA A 21 4.03 19.58 -0.60
CA ALA A 21 3.70 19.71 0.82
C ALA A 21 3.98 18.42 1.61
N GLU A 22 3.70 17.26 1.02
CA GLU A 22 3.98 15.95 1.63
C GLU A 22 5.48 15.67 1.68
N ASP A 23 6.22 16.04 0.62
CA ASP A 23 7.68 15.89 0.57
C ASP A 23 8.38 16.70 1.67
N VAL A 24 7.99 17.98 1.83
CA VAL A 24 8.48 18.82 2.92
C VAL A 24 8.12 18.23 4.28
N PHE A 25 6.89 17.73 4.45
CA PHE A 25 6.46 17.10 5.69
C PHE A 25 7.30 15.86 6.04
N LEU A 26 7.57 14.96 5.08
CA LEU A 26 8.40 13.77 5.31
C LEU A 26 9.83 14.16 5.68
N LYS A 27 10.37 15.19 5.04
CA LYS A 27 11.70 15.72 5.36
C LYS A 27 11.77 16.27 6.79
N THR A 28 10.76 17.05 7.19
CA THR A 28 10.64 17.58 8.55
C THR A 28 10.43 16.46 9.57
N ALA A 29 9.59 15.46 9.25
CA ALA A 29 9.35 14.31 10.12
C ALA A 29 10.62 13.46 10.32
N SER A 30 11.41 13.27 9.26
CA SER A 30 12.69 12.56 9.35
C SER A 30 13.72 13.34 10.17
N GLU A 31 13.79 14.66 10.00
CA GLU A 31 14.74 15.50 10.75
C GLU A 31 14.35 15.61 12.23
N ASP A 32 13.06 15.71 12.53
CA ASP A 32 12.54 15.72 13.90
C ASP A 32 12.79 14.37 14.59
N PHE A 33 12.58 13.26 13.87
CA PHE A 33 12.91 11.92 14.35
C PHE A 33 14.42 11.73 14.56
N ASP A 34 15.29 12.30 13.71
CA ASP A 34 16.74 12.20 13.91
C ASP A 34 17.18 12.93 15.19
N ARG A 35 16.56 14.09 15.48
CA ARG A 35 16.86 14.90 16.67
C ARG A 35 16.32 14.31 17.97
N ASN A 36 15.07 13.83 17.96
CA ASN A 36 14.38 13.37 19.17
C ASN A 36 14.34 11.85 19.31
N GLN A 37 14.81 11.11 18.31
CA GLN A 37 14.65 9.64 18.16
C GLN A 37 13.20 9.14 18.23
N ALA A 38 12.24 10.06 18.13
CA ALA A 38 10.81 9.79 18.22
C ALA A 38 10.04 10.85 17.43
N LEU A 39 8.92 10.42 16.83
CA LEU A 39 7.95 11.32 16.22
C LEU A 39 6.98 11.82 17.28
N THR A 40 6.48 13.03 17.07
CA THR A 40 5.32 13.53 17.83
C THR A 40 4.07 12.76 17.41
N GLU A 41 3.15 12.52 18.35
CA GLU A 41 1.87 11.81 18.11
C GLU A 41 1.08 12.40 16.93
N LYS A 42 1.08 13.73 16.80
CA LYS A 42 0.47 14.44 15.65
C LYS A 42 1.14 14.14 14.31
N GLN A 43 2.45 13.94 14.29
CA GLN A 43 3.16 13.57 13.06
C GLN A 43 2.90 12.11 12.70
N GLU A 44 2.82 11.22 13.70
CA GLU A 44 2.49 9.81 13.50
C GLU A 44 1.05 9.63 12.97
N GLU A 45 0.07 10.31 13.55
CA GLU A 45 -1.32 10.32 13.06
C GLU A 45 -1.40 10.84 11.61
N ARG A 46 -0.70 11.93 11.31
CA ARG A 46 -0.70 12.54 9.98
C ARG A 46 -0.01 11.66 8.93
N MET A 47 1.07 10.99 9.32
CA MET A 47 1.77 9.97 8.52
C MET A 47 0.84 8.79 8.19
N GLU A 48 0.16 8.24 9.20
CA GLU A 48 -0.75 7.12 9.03
C GLU A 48 -1.93 7.49 8.13
N ALA A 49 -2.51 8.68 8.33
CA ALA A 49 -3.56 9.21 7.46
C ALA A 49 -3.08 9.35 6.01
N LEU A 50 -1.88 9.88 5.79
CA LEU A 50 -1.25 9.99 4.47
C LEU A 50 -1.07 8.62 3.80
N TYR A 51 -0.47 7.68 4.52
CA TYR A 51 -0.27 6.31 4.01
C TYR A 51 -1.61 5.65 3.67
N LYS A 52 -2.63 5.81 4.53
CA LYS A 52 -3.97 5.25 4.31
C LYS A 52 -4.69 5.91 3.14
N GLN A 53 -4.52 7.23 2.93
CA GLN A 53 -5.06 7.93 1.77
C GLN A 53 -4.40 7.46 0.48
N LYS A 54 -3.06 7.38 0.45
CA LYS A 54 -2.32 6.91 -0.74
C LYS A 54 -2.58 5.45 -1.05
N SER A 55 -2.63 4.60 -0.03
CA SER A 55 -2.97 3.18 -0.15
C SER A 55 -4.37 2.99 -0.73
N GLN A 56 -5.37 3.78 -0.28
CA GLN A 56 -6.71 3.79 -0.88
C GLN A 56 -6.76 4.36 -2.30
N LEU A 57 -5.85 5.29 -2.64
CA LEU A 57 -5.77 5.89 -3.97
C LEU A 57 -5.16 4.95 -5.01
N THR A 58 -4.37 3.96 -4.57
CA THR A 58 -4.14 2.76 -5.36
C THR A 58 -5.48 2.03 -5.38
N PRO A 59 -6.22 2.03 -6.51
CA PRO A 59 -7.38 1.17 -6.58
C PRO A 59 -6.82 -0.24 -6.37
N ASP A 60 -7.20 -0.82 -5.25
CA ASP A 60 -7.09 -2.24 -5.04
C ASP A 60 -7.92 -2.85 -6.17
N LYS A 61 -7.24 -3.13 -7.30
CA LYS A 61 -7.81 -3.78 -8.48
C LYS A 61 -8.23 -5.22 -8.14
N ASN A 62 -8.18 -5.61 -6.87
CA ASN A 62 -8.60 -6.87 -6.31
C ASN A 62 -9.67 -6.74 -5.21
N ARG A 63 -10.18 -5.54 -4.87
CA ARG A 63 -11.29 -5.40 -3.89
C ARG A 63 -12.67 -5.67 -4.49
N SER A 64 -12.69 -6.59 -5.46
CA SER A 64 -13.85 -7.41 -5.82
C SER A 64 -13.60 -8.88 -5.45
N ALA A 65 -12.80 -9.18 -4.42
CA ALA A 65 -12.82 -10.48 -3.76
C ALA A 65 -13.90 -10.50 -2.66
N SER A 66 -15.10 -10.00 -2.95
CA SER A 66 -16.29 -10.29 -2.16
C SER A 66 -16.73 -11.72 -2.49
N ASN A 67 -16.21 -12.67 -1.71
CA ASN A 67 -16.88 -13.91 -1.29
C ASN A 67 -17.99 -14.44 -2.22
N GLY A 68 -17.63 -14.77 -3.45
CA GLY A 68 -18.42 -15.61 -4.33
C GLY A 68 -17.74 -16.96 -4.40
N CYS A 69 -18.15 -17.88 -3.53
CA CYS A 69 -17.92 -19.32 -3.56
C CYS A 69 -17.17 -19.82 -4.81
N PRO A 70 -15.96 -20.41 -4.72
CA PRO A 70 -15.34 -21.02 -5.89
C PRO A 70 -16.23 -22.20 -6.29
N LYS A 71 -17.11 -22.01 -7.27
CA LYS A 71 -17.89 -23.08 -7.88
C LYS A 71 -16.89 -23.97 -8.63
N LYS A 72 -16.36 -24.92 -7.85
CA LYS A 72 -16.06 -26.31 -8.16
C LYS A 72 -16.12 -26.61 -9.67
N GLY A 73 -14.92 -26.73 -10.23
CA GLY A 73 -14.52 -27.64 -11.31
C GLY A 73 -15.52 -27.96 -12.42
N LYS A 74 -15.14 -27.58 -13.64
CA LYS A 74 -15.40 -28.42 -14.82
C LYS A 74 -14.10 -28.50 -15.65
N PRO A 75 -13.38 -29.64 -15.63
CA PRO A 75 -12.36 -29.88 -16.64
C PRO A 75 -13.10 -30.16 -17.95
N ARG A 76 -13.08 -29.22 -18.89
CA ARG A 76 -13.48 -29.52 -20.27
C ARG A 76 -12.35 -30.38 -20.88
N ARG A 77 -12.63 -31.67 -21.05
CA ARG A 77 -11.76 -32.64 -21.75
C ARG A 77 -11.36 -32.09 -23.13
N PRO A 78 -10.12 -32.28 -23.60
CA PRO A 78 -9.82 -32.10 -25.02
C PRO A 78 -10.63 -33.13 -25.81
N GLY A 79 -11.48 -32.64 -26.71
CA GLY A 79 -12.31 -33.48 -27.59
C GLY A 79 -11.41 -34.40 -28.40
N GLY A 80 -11.72 -35.70 -28.33
CA GLY A 80 -10.99 -36.75 -29.02
C GLY A 80 -11.01 -36.56 -30.53
N LYS A 81 -9.90 -36.92 -31.16
CA LYS A 81 -9.78 -37.14 -32.59
C LYS A 81 -10.77 -38.25 -32.99
N THR A 82 -11.62 -37.97 -33.96
CA THR A 82 -12.31 -39.03 -34.72
C THR A 82 -11.88 -38.92 -36.17
N VAL A 83 -11.06 -39.89 -36.58
CA VAL A 83 -10.79 -40.27 -37.96
C VAL A 83 -11.96 -41.14 -38.41
N PHE A 84 -12.62 -40.77 -39.50
CA PHE A 84 -13.26 -41.67 -40.46
C PHE A 84 -13.24 -40.99 -41.83
#